data_AF-A0A705EQ11-F1
#
_entry.id   AF-A0A705EQ11-F1
#
_cell.length_a   1.000
_cell.length_b   1.000
_cell.length_c   1.000
_cell.angle_alpha   90.00
_cell.angle_beta   90.00
_cell.angle_gamma   90.00
#
_symmetry.space_group_name_H-M   'P 1'
#
loop_
_entity.id
_entity.type
_entity.pdbx_description
1 polymer ?
#
loop_
_entity_poly.entity_id
_entity_poly.type
_entity_poly.pdbx_seq_one_letter_code
_entity_poly.pdbx_strand_id
1 'polypeptide(L)'
;MSTKLTGYVWDGCAASGMKLSSVAIMARLADFSNDEGVCWPSIETIARQIGAGMSTVRTAIARLEAEGWLTRKARRQGNRNASNVYQLNVAKLQAAAFSQL
;
A
#
# COMPACT_ATOMS: atom_id res chain seq x y z
N MET A 1 -0.79 -12.17 -7.09
CA MET A 1 0.49 -11.45 -6.96
C MET A 1 0.77 -10.82 -8.31
N SER A 2 0.54 -9.51 -8.44
CA SER A 2 0.71 -8.79 -9.71
C SER A 2 2.14 -8.27 -9.82
N THR A 3 2.95 -8.89 -10.69
CA THR A 3 4.36 -8.48 -10.90
C THR A 3 4.50 -7.07 -11.48
N LYS A 4 3.46 -6.59 -12.18
CA LYS A 4 3.41 -5.23 -12.77
C LYS A 4 3.31 -4.15 -11.71
N LEU A 5 2.47 -4.34 -10.69
CA LEU A 5 2.25 -3.36 -9.63
C LEU A 5 3.48 -3.21 -8.73
N THR A 6 4.16 -4.31 -8.41
CA THR A 6 5.41 -4.24 -7.62
C THR A 6 6.48 -3.42 -8.35
N GLY A 7 6.60 -3.54 -9.68
CA GLY A 7 7.50 -2.70 -10.48
C GLY A 7 7.17 -1.20 -10.38
N TYR A 8 5.91 -0.82 -10.61
CA TYR A 8 5.49 0.58 -10.50
C TYR A 8 5.65 1.17 -9.09
N VAL A 9 5.55 0.35 -8.05
CA VAL A 9 5.82 0.81 -6.68
C VAL A 9 7.27 1.19 -6.51
N TRP A 10 8.23 0.38 -6.97
CA TRP A 10 9.64 0.72 -6.82
C TRP A 10 10.02 1.98 -7.58
N ASP A 11 9.56 2.11 -8.83
CA ASP A 11 9.84 3.28 -9.67
C ASP A 11 9.12 4.55 -9.14
N GLY A 12 7.83 4.44 -8.81
CA GLY A 12 7.04 5.55 -8.28
C GLY A 12 7.44 5.96 -6.85
N CYS A 13 7.94 5.04 -6.03
CA CYS A 13 8.46 5.35 -4.69
C CYS A 13 9.84 6.00 -4.74
N ALA A 14 10.73 5.58 -5.65
CA ALA A 14 12.00 6.27 -5.89
C ALA A 14 11.74 7.72 -6.34
N ALA A 15 10.73 7.93 -7.18
CA ALA A 15 10.36 9.24 -7.70
C ALA A 15 9.79 10.22 -6.66
N SER A 16 9.13 9.70 -5.63
CA SER A 16 8.28 10.50 -4.72
C SER A 16 8.95 10.93 -3.42
N GLY A 17 10.21 10.55 -3.18
CA GLY A 17 10.92 10.89 -1.96
C GLY A 17 10.32 10.27 -0.69
N MET A 18 9.61 9.14 -0.84
CA MET A 18 8.98 8.45 0.27
C MET A 18 9.99 7.93 1.28
N LYS A 19 9.60 7.92 2.57
CA LYS A 19 10.34 7.20 3.61
C LYS A 19 10.33 5.70 3.29
N LEU A 20 11.45 5.02 3.57
CA LEU A 20 11.62 3.58 3.33
C LEU A 20 10.48 2.72 3.89
N SER A 21 9.94 3.08 5.05
CA SER A 21 8.78 2.39 5.65
C SER A 21 7.52 2.47 4.80
N SER A 22 7.25 3.61 4.15
CA SER A 22 6.12 3.77 3.24
C SER A 22 6.31 2.96 1.96
N VAL A 23 7.54 2.91 1.43
CA VAL A 23 7.90 2.10 0.26
C VAL A 23 7.71 0.62 0.54
N ALA A 24 8.23 0.14 1.67
CA ALA A 24 8.09 -1.25 2.09
C ALA A 24 6.62 -1.67 2.27
N ILE A 25 5.79 -0.77 2.83
CA ILE A 25 4.34 -1.01 2.96
C ILE A 25 3.67 -1.06 1.59
N MET A 26 3.95 -0.10 0.70
CA MET A 26 3.39 -0.10 -0.65
C MET A 26 3.79 -1.34 -1.45
N ALA A 27 5.06 -1.76 -1.37
CA ALA A 27 5.54 -2.95 -2.05
C ALA A 27 4.82 -4.20 -1.54
N ARG A 28 4.63 -4.29 -0.22
CA ARG A 28 3.89 -5.40 0.38
C ARG A 28 2.41 -5.42 0.00
N LEU A 29 1.77 -4.25 -0.03
CA LEU A 29 0.38 -4.14 -0.50
C LEU A 29 0.27 -4.54 -1.98
N ALA A 30 1.23 -4.15 -2.82
CA ALA A 30 1.28 -4.53 -4.23
C ALA A 30 1.44 -6.05 -4.42
N ASP A 31 2.31 -6.71 -3.65
CA ASP A 31 2.47 -8.17 -3.70
C ASP A 31 1.16 -8.92 -3.41
N PHE A 32 0.39 -8.41 -2.44
CA PHE A 32 -0.91 -8.96 -2.06
C PHE A 32 -2.05 -8.52 -2.97
N SER A 33 -1.82 -7.55 -3.85
CA SER A 33 -2.88 -7.00 -4.69
C SER A 33 -3.17 -7.87 -5.92
N ASN A 34 -4.43 -7.82 -6.34
CA ASN A 34 -4.83 -8.25 -7.68
C ASN A 34 -4.43 -7.19 -8.72
N ASP A 35 -4.69 -7.45 -10.01
CA ASP A 35 -4.33 -6.51 -11.08
C ASP A 35 -5.10 -5.17 -11.01
N GLU A 36 -6.19 -5.11 -10.25
CA GLU A 36 -6.94 -3.88 -9.96
C GLU A 36 -6.34 -3.09 -8.78
N GLY A 37 -5.31 -3.59 -8.10
CA GLY A 37 -4.68 -2.93 -6.96
C GLY A 37 -5.42 -3.13 -5.62
N VAL A 38 -6.35 -4.08 -5.53
CA VAL A 38 -7.11 -4.40 -4.30
C VAL A 38 -6.34 -5.42 -3.47
N CYS A 39 -6.16 -5.17 -2.18
CA CYS A 39 -5.62 -6.14 -1.22
C CYS A 39 -6.26 -6.03 0.17
N TRP A 40 -6.12 -7.05 1.02
CA TRP A 40 -6.74 -7.10 2.36
C TRP A 40 -5.85 -7.69 3.48
N PRO A 41 -4.55 -7.38 3.56
CA PRO A 41 -3.73 -7.79 4.69
C PRO A 41 -4.15 -7.09 5.99
N SER A 42 -4.04 -7.77 7.13
CA SER A 42 -4.20 -7.11 8.43
C SER A 42 -3.00 -6.19 8.73
N ILE A 43 -3.21 -5.16 9.55
CA ILE A 43 -2.11 -4.27 10.01
C ILE A 43 -1.02 -5.08 10.70
N GLU A 44 -1.40 -6.09 11.50
CA GLU A 44 -0.47 -7.01 12.16
C GLU A 44 0.36 -7.81 11.16
N THR A 45 -0.25 -8.29 10.07
CA THR A 45 0.46 -9.01 9.01
C THR A 45 1.52 -8.12 8.36
N ILE A 46 1.15 -6.88 8.03
CA ILE A 46 2.08 -5.90 7.45
C ILE A 46 3.23 -5.63 8.42
N ALA A 47 2.91 -5.30 9.68
CA ALA A 47 3.87 -5.02 10.74
C ALA A 47 4.90 -6.13 10.90
N ARG A 48 4.43 -7.38 11.00
CA ARG A 48 5.28 -8.57 11.13
C ARG A 48 6.20 -8.76 9.92
N GLN A 49 5.71 -8.55 8.71
CA GLN A 49 6.48 -8.79 7.48
C GLN A 49 7.53 -7.73 7.21
N ILE A 50 7.27 -6.47 7.57
CA ILE A 50 8.22 -5.38 7.36
C ILE A 50 9.11 -5.11 8.59
N GLY A 51 8.90 -5.83 9.70
CA GLY A 51 9.64 -5.63 10.95
C GLY A 51 9.37 -4.28 11.63
N ALA A 52 8.18 -3.70 11.45
CA ALA A 52 7.82 -2.40 12.03
C ALA A 52 6.71 -2.53 13.07
N GLY A 53 6.66 -1.60 14.03
CA GLY A 53 5.55 -1.50 14.97
C GLY A 53 4.23 -1.18 14.28
N MET A 54 3.12 -1.71 14.81
CA MET A 54 1.77 -1.47 14.28
C MET A 54 1.41 0.03 14.20
N SER A 55 1.89 0.84 15.15
CA SER A 55 1.71 2.29 15.15
C SER A 55 2.39 2.94 13.95
N THR A 56 3.61 2.51 13.62
CA THR A 56 4.35 2.97 12.44
C THR A 56 3.59 2.62 11.16
N VAL A 57 3.06 1.40 11.07
CA VAL A 57 2.25 0.97 9.92
C VAL A 57 1.00 1.84 9.77
N ARG A 58 0.26 2.09 10.86
CA ARG A 58 -0.93 2.96 10.84
C ARG A 58 -0.61 4.37 10.38
N THR A 59 0.45 4.96 10.90
CA THR A 59 0.89 6.32 10.53
C THR A 59 1.31 6.39 9.08
N ALA A 60 2.08 5.41 8.60
CA ALA A 60 2.50 5.35 7.20
C ALA A 60 1.30 5.18 6.25
N ILE A 61 0.36 4.28 6.57
CA ILE A 61 -0.89 4.12 5.80
C ILE A 61 -1.70 5.41 5.77
N ALA A 62 -1.88 6.07 6.92
CA ALA A 62 -2.61 7.34 6.98
C ALA A 62 -1.95 8.44 6.13
N ARG A 63 -0.62 8.47 6.10
CA ARG A 63 0.13 9.38 5.23
C ARG A 63 -0.04 9.04 3.75
N LEU A 64 0.10 7.77 3.37
CA LEU A 64 -0.12 7.30 1.99
C LEU A 64 -1.55 7.59 1.50
N GLU A 65 -2.53 7.49 2.40
CA GLU A 65 -3.92 7.84 2.14
C GLU A 65 -4.10 9.35 1.96
N ALA A 66 -3.53 10.18 2.84
CA ALA A 66 -3.58 11.63 2.73
C ALA A 66 -2.90 12.15 1.45
N GLU A 67 -1.82 11.49 1.02
CA GLU A 67 -1.14 11.78 -0.22
C GLU A 67 -1.83 11.15 -1.45
N GLY A 68 -2.89 10.35 -1.27
CA GLY A 68 -3.68 9.77 -2.37
C GLY A 68 -3.04 8.59 -3.11
N TRP A 69 -2.04 7.93 -2.50
CA TRP A 69 -1.40 6.71 -3.04
C TRP A 69 -2.26 5.47 -2.88
N LEU A 70 -3.10 5.45 -1.85
CA LEU A 70 -4.04 4.37 -1.59
C LEU A 70 -5.31 4.93 -0.94
N THR A 71 -6.37 4.14 -0.94
CA THR A 71 -7.52 4.35 -0.08
C THR A 71 -7.74 3.12 0.77
N ARG A 72 -8.30 3.30 1.98
CA ARG A 72 -8.68 2.18 2.85
C ARG A 72 -10.19 2.18 3.04
N LYS A 73 -10.80 1.00 2.93
CA LYS A 73 -12.19 0.76 3.28
C LYS A 73 -12.23 -0.21 4.45
N ALA A 74 -12.72 0.29 5.60
CA ALA A 74 -12.98 -0.57 6.74
C ALA A 74 -14.06 -1.59 6.34
N ARG A 75 -13.78 -2.88 6.51
CA ARG A 75 -14.79 -3.92 6.34
C ARG A 75 -15.34 -4.32 7.70
N ARG A 76 -16.66 -4.40 7.76
CA ARG A 76 -17.39 -5.00 8.87
C ARG A 76 -18.04 -6.27 8.37
N GLN A 77 -17.80 -7.39 9.05
CA GLN A 77 -18.50 -8.65 8.80
C GLN A 77 -19.41 -8.91 10.01
N GLY A 78 -20.67 -8.50 9.91
CA GLY A 78 -21.60 -8.57 11.03
C GLY A 78 -21.13 -7.75 12.24
N ASN A 79 -20.99 -8.37 13.42
CA ASN A 79 -20.49 -7.68 14.62
C ASN A 79 -18.96 -7.71 14.79
N ARG A 80 -18.22 -8.33 13.86
CA ARG A 80 -16.75 -8.42 13.93
C ARG A 80 -16.10 -7.44 12.95
N ASN A 81 -15.05 -6.76 13.41
CA ASN A 81 -14.18 -5.98 12.55
C ASN A 81 -13.43 -6.96 11.64
N ALA A 82 -13.59 -6.82 10.33
CA ALA A 82 -12.80 -7.57 9.36
C ALA A 82 -11.57 -6.75 8.96
N SER A 83 -10.57 -7.40 8.36
CA SER A 83 -9.39 -6.70 7.82
C SER A 83 -9.81 -5.59 6.86
N ASN A 84 -9.13 -4.45 6.94
CA ASN A 84 -9.32 -3.37 5.99
C ASN A 84 -9.04 -3.86 4.56
N VAL A 85 -9.80 -3.32 3.61
CA VAL A 85 -9.48 -3.44 2.19
C VAL A 85 -8.70 -2.20 1.81
N TYR A 86 -7.53 -2.39 1.22
CA TYR A 86 -6.73 -1.32 0.64
C TYR A 86 -6.88 -1.37 -0.87
N GLN A 87 -7.04 -0.20 -1.46
CA GLN A 87 -7.09 0.00 -2.90
C GLN A 87 -5.93 0.91 -3.28
N LEU A 88 -4.95 0.36 -3.99
CA LEU A 88 -3.84 1.14 -4.54
C LEU A 88 -4.36 2.05 -5.66
N ASN A 89 -3.82 3.28 -5.71
CA ASN A 89 -4.07 4.19 -6.81
C ASN A 89 -3.12 3.86 -7.97
N VAL A 90 -3.53 2.90 -8.79
CA VAL A 90 -2.72 2.39 -9.91
C VAL A 90 -2.39 3.50 -10.91
N ALA A 91 -3.34 4.37 -11.23
CA ALA A 91 -3.12 5.48 -12.15
C ALA A 91 -2.04 6.44 -11.65
N LYS A 92 -2.05 6.77 -10.34
CA LYS A 92 -1.02 7.61 -9.73
C LYS A 92 0.34 6.92 -9.69
N LEU A 93 0.39 5.62 -9.39
CA LEU A 93 1.63 4.84 -9.41
C LEU A 93 2.25 4.80 -10.80
N GLN A 94 1.44 4.57 -11.83
CA GLN A 94 1.88 4.62 -13.22
C GLN A 94 2.39 6.01 -13.60
N ALA A 95 1.62 7.07 -13.31
CA ALA A 95 2.05 8.43 -13.61
C ALA A 95 3.38 8.80 -12.93
N ALA A 96 3.57 8.39 -11.67
CA ALA A 96 4.81 8.61 -10.94
C ALA A 96 5.99 7.83 -11.54
N ALA A 97 5.78 6.59 -11.96
CA ALA A 97 6.81 5.77 -12.61
C ALA A 97 7.20 6.31 -13.99
N PHE A 98 6.23 6.76 -14.79
CA PHE A 98 6.48 7.29 -16.14
C PHE A 98 7.02 8.73 -16.15
N SER A 99 6.80 9.52 -15.10
CA SER A 99 7.34 10.89 -15.02
C SER A 99 8.87 10.96 -14.85
N GLN A 100 9.53 9.82 -14.69
CA GLN A 100 10.99 9.71 -14.52
C GLN A 100 11.69 8.90 -15.62
N LEU A 101 10.94 8.48 -16.65
CA LEU A 101 11.48 7.96 -17.91
C LEU A 101 11.68 9.11 -18.90
#